data_AF-A0A356Z967-F1
#
_entry.id   AF-A0A356Z967-F1
#
_cell.length_a   1.000
_cell.length_b   1.000
_cell.length_c   1.000
_cell.angle_alpha   90.00
_cell.angle_beta   90.00
_cell.angle_gamma   90.00
#
_symmetry.space_group_name_H-M   'P 1'
#
loop_
_entity.id
_entity.type
_entity.pdbx_description
1 polymer ?
#
loop_
_entity_poly.entity_id
_entity_poly.type
_entity_poly.pdbx_seq_one_letter_code
_entity_poly.pdbx_strand_id
1 'polypeptide(L)'
;YKIVGAHKFYERKEIKDMVAYLRLAANNNDRLSFRRVINTPRRGIGEKTIEKIDTYAQEKGCSIMEALVDPSQITGISAKMGDVLQEFYGMIQFFATVAETSSLREVIET
;
A
#
# COMPACT_ATOMS: atom_id res chain seq x y z
N TYR A 1 37.87 -3.09 -10.04
CA TYR A 1 36.54 -2.51 -9.77
C TYR A 1 35.74 -3.54 -8.98
N LYS A 2 35.45 -3.27 -7.70
CA LYS A 2 34.87 -4.27 -6.79
C LYS A 2 33.43 -3.85 -6.48
N ILE A 3 32.47 -4.59 -7.03
CA ILE A 3 31.05 -4.47 -6.68
C ILE A 3 30.91 -5.05 -5.28
N VAL A 4 30.87 -4.18 -4.27
CA VAL A 4 30.62 -4.57 -2.87
C VAL A 4 29.30 -3.96 -2.45
N GLY A 5 28.25 -4.78 -2.33
CA GLY A 5 27.05 -4.39 -1.57
C GLY A 5 25.68 -4.48 -2.25
N ALA A 6 25.57 -4.94 -3.51
CA ALA A 6 24.28 -5.03 -4.20
C ALA A 6 23.25 -5.89 -3.44
N HIS A 7 23.68 -6.96 -2.77
CA HIS A 7 22.77 -7.81 -1.97
C HIS A 7 22.31 -7.11 -0.68
N LYS A 8 23.22 -6.41 0.02
CA LYS A 8 22.90 -5.62 1.23
C LYS A 8 22.00 -4.41 0.94
N PHE A 9 21.95 -3.94 -0.30
CA PHE A 9 21.10 -2.80 -0.69
C PHE A 9 19.62 -3.17 -0.59
N TYR A 10 19.19 -4.27 -1.22
CA TYR A 10 17.79 -4.74 -1.19
C TYR A 10 17.33 -5.26 0.18
N GLU A 11 18.26 -5.54 1.09
CA GLU A 11 17.93 -5.96 2.45
C GLU A 11 17.48 -4.80 3.35
N ARG A 12 17.84 -3.56 2.98
CA ARG A 12 17.49 -2.35 3.73
C ARG A 12 15.98 -2.22 3.86
N LYS A 13 15.54 -1.89 5.07
CA LYS A 13 14.12 -1.77 5.42
C LYS A 13 13.39 -0.81 4.46
N GLU A 14 13.97 0.36 4.23
CA GLU A 14 13.39 1.40 3.37
C GLU A 14 13.22 0.93 1.92
N ILE A 15 14.19 0.20 1.37
CA ILE A 15 14.09 -0.36 0.02
C ILE A 15 12.94 -1.36 -0.05
N LYS A 16 12.81 -2.26 0.94
CA LYS A 16 11.70 -3.22 1.00
C LYS A 16 10.34 -2.53 1.17
N ASP A 17 10.29 -1.45 1.93
CA ASP A 17 9.06 -0.67 2.14
C ASP A 17 8.63 0.04 0.84
N MET A 18 9.56 0.66 0.11
CA MET A 18 9.30 1.23 -1.21
C MET A 18 8.84 0.18 -2.22
N VAL A 19 9.50 -0.99 -2.27
CA VAL A 19 9.08 -2.08 -3.17
C VAL A 19 7.68 -2.58 -2.82
N ALA A 20 7.33 -2.67 -1.54
CA ALA A 20 5.98 -3.05 -1.13
C ALA A 20 4.93 -2.00 -1.51
N TYR A 21 5.26 -0.71 -1.44
CA TYR A 21 4.40 0.35 -1.95
C TYR A 21 4.09 0.19 -3.44
N LEU A 22 5.13 -0.03 -4.25
CA LEU A 22 4.98 -0.21 -5.69
C LEU A 22 4.22 -1.49 -6.04
N ARG A 23 4.49 -2.59 -5.32
CA ARG A 23 3.75 -3.85 -5.50
C ARG A 23 2.28 -3.71 -5.18
N LEU A 24 1.94 -3.01 -4.11
CA LEU A 24 0.55 -2.80 -3.73
C LEU A 24 -0.19 -1.91 -4.75
N ALA A 25 0.49 -0.88 -5.28
CA ALA A 25 -0.06 -0.05 -6.35
C ALA A 25 -0.30 -0.84 -7.66
N ALA A 26 0.57 -1.80 -7.97
CA ALA A 26 0.42 -2.67 -9.15
C ALA A 26 -0.53 -3.87 -8.94
N ASN A 27 -0.75 -4.28 -7.68
CA ASN A 27 -1.59 -5.40 -7.31
C ASN A 27 -2.41 -5.07 -6.05
N ASN A 28 -3.67 -4.69 -6.28
CA ASN A 28 -4.65 -4.31 -5.27
C ASN A 28 -4.98 -5.40 -4.24
N ASN A 29 -4.56 -6.65 -4.44
CA ASN A 29 -4.78 -7.76 -3.52
C ASN A 29 -3.50 -8.27 -2.83
N ASP A 30 -2.36 -7.57 -2.95
CA ASP A 30 -1.12 -7.95 -2.26
C ASP A 30 -1.18 -7.65 -0.75
N ARG A 31 -1.71 -8.61 0.02
CA ARG A 31 -1.86 -8.52 1.48
C ARG A 31 -0.54 -8.41 2.23
N LEU A 32 0.53 -9.03 1.72
CA LEU A 32 1.84 -8.98 2.38
C LEU A 32 2.42 -7.56 2.28
N SER A 33 2.36 -6.98 1.08
CA SER A 33 2.78 -5.61 0.86
C SER A 33 1.91 -4.63 1.63
N PHE A 34 0.58 -4.82 1.63
CA PHE A 34 -0.36 -4.02 2.43
C PHE A 34 0.00 -3.99 3.91
N ARG A 35 0.13 -5.15 4.57
CA ARG A 35 0.48 -5.24 5.99
C ARG A 35 1.80 -4.56 6.33
N ARG A 36 2.75 -4.56 5.39
CA ARG A 36 4.05 -3.90 5.55
C ARG A 36 3.95 -2.37 5.52
N VAL A 37 3.17 -1.82 4.59
CA VAL A 37 3.19 -0.39 4.29
C VAL A 37 2.03 0.41 4.88
N ILE A 38 0.95 -0.25 5.30
CA ILE A 38 -0.24 0.41 5.85
C ILE A 38 0.11 1.34 7.03
N ASN A 39 1.02 0.93 7.91
CA ASN A 39 1.47 1.72 9.07
C ASN A 39 2.93 2.20 8.96
N THR A 40 3.49 2.25 7.75
CA THR A 40 4.85 2.74 7.48
C THR A 40 4.81 3.82 6.39
N PRO A 41 5.07 5.12 6.66
CA PRO A 41 5.33 5.74 7.96
C PRO A 41 4.16 5.56 8.94
N ARG A 42 4.40 5.82 10.24
CA ARG A 42 3.40 5.60 11.31
C ARG A 42 2.12 6.40 11.02
N ARG A 43 0.99 5.70 10.91
CA ARG A 43 -0.36 6.26 10.73
C ARG A 43 -1.29 6.02 11.93
N GLY A 44 -0.78 5.39 12.98
CA GLY A 44 -1.58 5.04 14.16
C GLY A 44 -2.54 3.86 13.92
N ILE A 45 -2.35 3.12 12.83
CA ILE A 45 -3.17 1.94 12.50
C ILE A 45 -2.65 0.74 13.31
N GLY A 46 -3.49 0.19 14.17
CA GLY A 46 -3.18 -0.98 14.99
C GLY A 46 -3.60 -2.30 14.33
N GLU A 47 -3.05 -3.42 14.81
CA GLU A 47 -3.31 -4.75 14.22
C GLU A 47 -4.79 -5.13 14.18
N LYS A 48 -5.55 -4.81 15.22
CA LYS A 48 -7.01 -5.04 15.23
C LYS A 48 -7.75 -4.33 14.08
N THR A 49 -7.23 -3.19 13.62
CA THR A 49 -7.84 -2.47 12.48
C THR A 49 -7.50 -3.19 11.19
N ILE A 50 -6.26 -3.65 11.05
CA ILE A 50 -5.80 -4.44 9.89
C ILE A 50 -6.61 -5.74 9.79
N GLU A 51 -6.80 -6.45 10.90
CA GLU A 51 -7.62 -7.66 10.97
C GLU A 51 -9.07 -7.40 10.53
N LYS A 52 -9.70 -6.30 10.97
CA LYS A 52 -11.05 -5.92 10.54
C LYS A 52 -11.15 -5.70 9.03
N ILE A 53 -10.15 -5.03 8.45
CA ILE A 53 -10.09 -4.81 7.01
C ILE A 53 -9.92 -6.14 6.26
N ASP A 54 -9.02 -7.01 6.75
CA ASP A 54 -8.79 -8.33 6.18
C ASP A 54 -10.07 -9.18 6.19
N THR A 55 -10.77 -9.21 7.33
CA THR A 55 -12.05 -9.92 7.51
C THR A 55 -13.13 -9.35 6.59
N TYR A 56 -13.30 -8.03 6.55
CA TYR A 56 -14.29 -7.39 5.68
C TYR A 56 -14.04 -7.71 4.20
N ALA A 57 -12.78 -7.64 3.74
CA ALA A 57 -12.41 -7.98 2.38
C ALA A 57 -12.75 -9.45 2.04
N GLN A 58 -12.52 -10.37 2.98
CA GLN A 58 -12.86 -11.79 2.81
C GLN A 58 -14.37 -12.01 2.76
N GLU A 59 -15.14 -11.39 3.66
CA GLU A 59 -16.60 -11.50 3.71
C GLU A 59 -17.27 -10.95 2.46
N LYS A 60 -16.74 -9.88 1.88
CA LYS A 60 -17.25 -9.26 0.64
C LYS A 60 -16.69 -9.89 -0.63
N GLY A 61 -15.70 -10.78 -0.53
CA GLY A 61 -15.03 -11.37 -1.68
C GLY A 61 -14.31 -10.33 -2.56
N CYS A 62 -13.84 -9.23 -1.97
CA CYS A 62 -13.13 -8.17 -2.67
C CYS A 62 -11.64 -8.14 -2.30
N SER A 63 -10.86 -7.40 -3.08
CA SER A 63 -9.45 -7.13 -2.80
C SER A 63 -9.27 -6.25 -1.56
N ILE A 64 -8.06 -6.30 -0.98
CA ILE A 64 -7.78 -5.50 0.23
C ILE A 64 -7.86 -3.99 -0.05
N MET A 65 -7.52 -3.53 -1.26
CA MET A 65 -7.66 -2.12 -1.64
C MET A 65 -9.12 -1.72 -1.89
N GLU A 66 -9.95 -2.59 -2.45
CA GLU A 66 -11.39 -2.33 -2.63
C GLU A 66 -12.10 -2.18 -1.29
N ALA A 67 -11.69 -2.93 -0.26
CA ALA A 67 -12.20 -2.75 1.10
C ALA A 67 -11.96 -1.34 1.66
N LEU A 68 -10.96 -0.61 1.15
CA LEU A 68 -10.64 0.74 1.60
C LEU A 68 -11.37 1.83 0.84
N VAL A 69 -12.17 1.52 -0.18
CA VAL A 69 -12.95 2.51 -0.96
C VAL A 69 -13.98 3.22 -0.07
N ASP A 70 -14.62 2.49 0.83
CA ASP A 70 -15.51 3.04 1.84
C ASP A 70 -15.28 2.34 3.21
N PRO A 71 -14.32 2.82 4.02
CA PRO A 71 -14.01 2.25 5.32
C PRO A 71 -15.15 2.37 6.34
N SER A 72 -16.17 3.21 6.08
CA SER A 72 -17.33 3.35 6.97
C SER A 72 -18.18 2.08 7.03
N GLN A 73 -18.11 1.24 5.99
CA GLN A 73 -18.77 -0.06 5.94
C GLN A 73 -18.09 -1.12 6.81
N ILE A 74 -16.85 -0.87 7.26
CA ILE A 74 -16.10 -1.82 8.07
C ILE A 74 -16.50 -1.66 9.54
N THR A 75 -17.18 -2.67 10.07
CA THR A 75 -17.68 -2.67 11.44
C THR A 75 -16.57 -2.39 12.46
N GLY A 76 -16.77 -1.38 13.30
CA GLY A 76 -15.86 -1.03 14.39
C GLY A 76 -14.63 -0.23 13.97
N ILE A 77 -14.61 0.36 12.78
CA ILE A 77 -13.70 1.45 12.43
C ILE A 77 -14.34 2.78 12.83
N SER A 78 -13.58 3.66 13.49
CA SER A 78 -14.06 5.01 13.83
C SER A 78 -13.96 5.95 12.63
N ALA A 79 -14.76 7.01 12.57
CA ALA A 79 -14.72 8.00 11.49
C ALA A 79 -13.28 8.52 11.25
N LYS A 80 -12.58 8.92 12.32
CA LYS A 80 -11.19 9.37 12.26
C LYS A 80 -10.24 8.33 11.65
N MET A 81 -10.43 7.04 11.96
CA MET A 81 -9.62 5.99 11.36
C MET A 81 -10.01 5.76 9.90
N GLY A 82 -11.28 5.91 9.56
CA GLY A 82 -11.76 5.93 8.18
C GLY A 82 -11.06 6.99 7.33
N ASP A 83 -10.91 8.21 7.86
CA ASP A 83 -10.21 9.30 7.17
C ASP A 83 -8.74 8.93 6.89
N VAL A 84 -8.03 8.37 7.88
CA VAL A 84 -6.63 7.92 7.73
C VAL A 84 -6.50 6.80 6.68
N LEU A 85 -7.48 5.88 6.63
CA LEU A 85 -7.50 4.79 5.64
C LEU A 85 -7.80 5.32 4.23
N GLN A 86 -8.69 6.30 4.12
CA GLN A 86 -8.99 6.99 2.86
C GLN A 86 -7.78 7.76 2.32
N GLU A 87 -7.05 8.47 3.18
CA GLU A 87 -5.79 9.14 2.80
C GLU A 87 -4.77 8.13 2.28
N PHE A 88 -4.60 6.99 2.97
CA PHE A 88 -3.71 5.92 2.51
C PHE A 88 -4.17 5.34 1.16
N TYR A 89 -5.46 5.05 1.00
CA TYR A 89 -6.05 4.55 -0.22
C TYR A 89 -5.78 5.50 -1.40
N GLY A 90 -6.06 6.79 -1.23
CA GLY A 90 -5.82 7.82 -2.25
C GLY A 90 -4.35 7.92 -2.66
N MET A 91 -3.43 7.79 -1.72
CA MET A 91 -1.99 7.78 -2.00
C MET A 91 -1.57 6.57 -2.86
N ILE A 92 -2.08 5.37 -2.58
CA ILE A 92 -1.78 4.17 -3.39
C ILE A 92 -2.40 4.31 -4.79
N GLN A 93 -3.63 4.79 -4.88
CA GLN A 93 -4.29 5.05 -6.17
C GLN A 93 -3.52 6.06 -7.00
N PHE A 94 -3.02 7.14 -6.38
CA PHE A 94 -2.15 8.09 -7.06
C PHE A 94 -0.90 7.41 -7.65
N PHE A 95 -0.22 6.55 -6.89
CA PHE A 95 0.92 5.80 -7.41
C PHE A 95 0.56 4.85 -8.55
N ALA A 96 -0.60 4.19 -8.47
CA ALA A 96 -1.10 3.32 -9.54
C ALA A 96 -1.35 4.13 -10.83
N THR A 97 -2.04 5.28 -10.72
CA THR A 97 -2.28 6.16 -11.86
C THR A 97 -0.99 6.68 -12.48
N VAL A 98 -0.04 7.15 -11.65
CA VAL A 98 1.27 7.61 -12.16
C VAL A 98 2.02 6.49 -12.86
N ALA A 99 1.98 5.26 -12.34
CA ALA A 99 2.62 4.11 -12.97
C ALA A 99 2.02 3.77 -14.35
N GLU A 100 0.71 3.96 -14.52
CA GLU A 100 0.00 3.74 -15.78
C GLU A 100 0.25 4.85 -16.81
N THR A 101 0.31 6.12 -16.37
CA THR A 101 0.50 7.27 -17.27
C THR A 101 1.95 7.50 -17.68
N SER A 102 2.92 7.02 -16.90
CA SER A 102 4.36 7.26 -17.13
C SER A 102 4.97 6.30 -18.16
N SER A 103 4.26 6.01 -19.27
CA SER A 103 4.77 5.12 -20.31
C SER A 103 6.07 5.66 -20.92
N LEU A 104 7.21 5.18 -20.41
CA LEU A 104 8.62 5.10 -20.88
C LEU A 104 9.26 6.18 -21.79
N ARG A 105 8.52 7.05 -22.49
CA ARG A 105 9.04 8.03 -23.45
C ARG A 105 9.37 9.38 -22.82
N GLU A 106 8.59 9.86 -21.85
CA GLU A 106 8.82 11.20 -21.27
C GLU A 106 10.08 11.29 -20.39
N VAL A 107 10.63 10.16 -19.92
CA VAL A 107 11.82 10.14 -19.04
C VAL A 107 13.15 10.07 -19.81
N ILE A 108 13.12 9.70 -21.09
CA ILE A 108 14.35 9.54 -21.91
C ILE A 108 14.72 10.84 -22.65
N GLU A 109 13.82 11.82 -22.75
CA GLU A 109 14.00 13.03 -23.57
C GLU A 109 14.24 14.35 -22.81
N THR A 110 14.52 14.33 -21.50
CA THR A 110 15.04 15.50 -20.76
C THR A 110 16.46 15.28 -20.27
#